data_AF-A0A0X8MPK7-F1
#
_entry.id   AF-A0A0X8MPK7-F1
#
_cell.length_a   1.000
_cell.length_b   1.000
_cell.length_c   1.000
_cell.angle_alpha   90.00
_cell.angle_beta   90.00
_cell.angle_gamma   90.00
#
_symmetry.space_group_name_H-M   'P 1'
#
loop_
_entity.id
_entity.type
_entity.pdbx_description
1 polymer ?
#
loop_
_entity_poly.entity_id
_entity_poly.type
_entity_poly.pdbx_seq_one_letter_code
_entity_poly.pdbx_strand_id
1 'polypeptide(L)'
;DWALKWIEDRESTFGERVVAFAAVEGIFFSGSFAAIFWLKKRGLMPGLTLSNELISRDEGLHCDFACLMFHYLVNRPSEERVREIIINAVEIEQE
;
A
#
# COMPACT_ATOMS: atom_id res chain seq x y z
N ASP A 1 -0.87 -14.76 4.15
CA ASP A 1 0.55 -15.13 4.34
C ASP A 1 1.50 -13.94 4.31
N TRP A 2 1.43 -13.05 3.32
CA TRP A 2 2.30 -11.87 3.25
C TRP A 2 2.26 -11.00 4.53
N ALA A 3 1.07 -10.69 5.03
CA ALA A 3 0.91 -9.92 6.27
C ALA A 3 1.45 -10.66 7.52
N LEU A 4 1.31 -12.00 7.56
CA LEU A 4 1.87 -12.79 8.66
C LEU A 4 3.40 -12.68 8.69
N LYS A 5 4.04 -12.75 7.51
CA LYS A 5 5.50 -12.65 7.36
C LYS A 5 6.05 -11.28 7.77
N TRP A 6 5.39 -10.19 7.38
CA TRP A 6 5.96 -8.85 7.51
C TRP A 6 5.38 -7.98 8.64
N ILE A 7 4.24 -8.39 9.22
CA ILE A 7 3.53 -7.63 10.25
C ILE A 7 3.42 -8.43 11.55
N GLU A 8 2.95 -9.68 11.49
CA GLU A 8 2.70 -10.46 12.73
C GLU A 8 3.95 -11.14 13.29
N ASP A 9 4.92 -11.46 12.43
CA ASP A 9 6.17 -12.09 12.83
C ASP A 9 6.93 -11.26 13.89
N ARG A 10 7.66 -11.96 14.78
CA ARG A 10 8.42 -11.33 15.87
C ARG A 10 9.78 -10.80 15.43
N GLU A 11 10.37 -11.35 14.37
CA GLU A 11 11.66 -10.91 13.85
C GLU A 11 11.53 -9.63 13.02
N SER A 12 10.33 -9.34 12.49
CA SER A 12 10.03 -8.12 11.76
C SER A 12 10.18 -6.86 12.63
N THR A 13 11.16 -6.04 12.28
CA THR A 13 11.47 -4.76 12.90
C THR A 13 10.38 -3.72 12.66
N PHE A 14 10.38 -2.63 13.44
CA PHE A 14 9.43 -1.53 13.22
C PHE A 14 9.57 -0.91 11.82
N GLY A 15 10.80 -0.75 11.31
CA GLY A 15 11.03 -0.19 9.99
C GLY A 15 10.47 -1.05 8.86
N GLU A 16 10.57 -2.39 8.97
CA GLU A 16 9.95 -3.30 8.02
C GLU A 16 8.43 -3.24 8.06
N ARG A 17 7.85 -3.14 9.27
CA ARG A 17 6.40 -2.98 9.42
C ARG A 17 5.89 -1.67 8.84
N VAL A 18 6.65 -0.57 8.93
CA VAL A 18 6.30 0.71 8.30
C VAL A 18 6.28 0.58 6.79
N VAL A 19 7.25 -0.12 6.20
CA VAL A 19 7.29 -0.39 4.75
C VAL A 19 6.15 -1.30 4.34
N ALA A 20 5.89 -2.36 5.11
CA ALA A 20 4.78 -3.26 4.86
C ALA A 20 3.43 -2.52 4.95
N PHE A 21 3.28 -1.64 5.94
CA PHE A 21 2.09 -0.80 6.06
C PHE A 21 1.92 0.13 4.85
N ALA A 22 2.98 0.80 4.39
CA ALA A 22 2.92 1.60 3.17
C ALA A 22 2.50 0.77 1.93
N ALA A 23 2.94 -0.49 1.85
CA ALA A 23 2.52 -1.38 0.77
C ALA A 23 1.03 -1.79 0.87
N VAL A 24 0.49 -1.95 2.08
CA VAL A 24 -0.96 -2.20 2.30
C VAL A 24 -1.81 -1.02 1.81
N GLU A 25 -1.44 0.20 2.16
CA GLU A 25 -2.23 1.38 1.79
C GLU A 25 -1.99 1.81 0.32
N GLY A 26 -0.78 1.59 -0.22
CA GLY A 26 -0.35 2.15 -1.49
C GLY A 26 -0.23 1.17 -2.68
N ILE A 27 -0.10 -0.13 -2.43
CA ILE A 27 0.10 -1.15 -3.47
C ILE A 27 -1.09 -2.09 -3.52
N PHE A 28 -1.42 -2.72 -2.39
CA PHE A 28 -2.61 -3.54 -2.30
C PHE A 28 -3.85 -2.67 -2.61
N PHE A 29 -4.78 -3.19 -3.41
CA PHE A 29 -5.96 -2.50 -3.94
C PHE A 29 -5.71 -1.36 -4.94
N SER A 30 -4.46 -0.99 -5.24
CA SER A 30 -4.16 0.03 -6.25
C SER A 30 -4.77 -0.32 -7.63
N GLY A 31 -4.78 -1.60 -8.00
CA GLY A 31 -5.42 -2.10 -9.21
C GLY A 31 -6.94 -1.93 -9.18
N SER A 32 -7.56 -2.18 -8.02
CA SER A 32 -9.01 -2.00 -7.83
C SER A 32 -9.44 -0.54 -7.94
N PHE A 33 -8.70 0.39 -7.32
CA PHE A 33 -8.96 1.82 -7.46
C PHE A 33 -8.87 2.25 -8.92
N ALA A 34 -7.82 1.82 -9.64
CA ALA A 34 -7.65 2.11 -11.06
C ALA A 34 -8.78 1.54 -11.93
N ALA A 35 -9.23 0.31 -11.66
CA ALA A 35 -10.33 -0.32 -12.37
C ALA A 35 -11.67 0.41 -12.15
N ILE A 36 -11.92 0.95 -10.96
CA ILE A 36 -13.12 1.76 -10.71
C ILE A 36 -13.01 3.14 -11.39
N PHE A 37 -11.82 3.76 -11.41
CA PHE A 37 -11.58 4.96 -12.21
C PHE A 37 -11.81 4.72 -13.71
N TRP A 38 -11.52 3.52 -14.21
CA TRP A 38 -11.87 3.14 -15.58
C TRP A 38 -13.39 3.16 -15.83
N LEU A 39 -14.22 2.74 -14.86
CA LEU A 39 -15.67 2.90 -14.95
C LEU A 39 -16.09 4.37 -14.95
N LYS A 40 -15.44 5.21 -14.13
CA LYS A 40 -15.66 6.66 -14.10
C LYS A 40 -15.43 7.29 -15.48
N LYS A 41 -14.34 6.91 -16.15
CA LYS A 41 -14.00 7.39 -17.50
C LYS A 41 -15.09 7.05 -18.53
N ARG A 42 -15.87 5.99 -18.31
CA ARG A 42 -17.00 5.56 -19.14
C ARG A 42 -18.34 6.17 -18.71
N GLY A 43 -18.37 7.01 -17.67
CA GLY A 43 -19.58 7.63 -17.15
C GLY A 43 -20.52 6.67 -16.41
N LEU A 44 -19.98 5.59 -15.85
CA LEU A 44 -20.76 4.55 -15.16
C LEU A 44 -20.65 4.67 -13.63
N MET A 45 -21.70 4.26 -12.92
CA MET A 45 -21.73 4.10 -11.46
C MET A 45 -21.25 5.35 -10.67
N PRO A 46 -21.96 6.50 -10.77
CA PRO A 46 -21.51 7.77 -10.20
C PRO A 46 -21.32 7.73 -8.67
N GLY A 47 -22.17 7.01 -7.94
CA GLY A 47 -22.02 6.85 -6.48
C GLY A 47 -20.75 6.08 -6.11
N LEU A 48 -20.51 4.94 -6.77
CA LEU A 48 -19.33 4.10 -6.56
C LEU A 48 -18.03 4.85 -6.90
N THR A 49 -18.02 5.54 -8.04
CA THR A 49 -16.82 6.24 -8.52
C THR A 49 -16.49 7.47 -7.68
N LEU A 50 -17.50 8.17 -7.14
CA LEU A 50 -17.28 9.23 -6.16
C LEU A 50 -16.73 8.68 -4.84
N SER A 51 -17.30 7.60 -4.29
CA SER A 51 -16.76 7.02 -3.06
C SER A 51 -15.34 6.49 -3.25
N ASN A 52 -15.04 5.92 -4.43
CA ASN A 52 -13.70 5.46 -4.79
C ASN A 52 -12.68 6.59 -4.80
N GLU A 53 -13.05 7.77 -5.29
CA GLU A 53 -12.19 8.96 -5.24
C GLU A 53 -11.87 9.40 -3.82
N LEU A 54 -12.88 9.40 -2.95
CA LEU A 54 -12.68 9.78 -1.55
C LEU A 54 -11.80 8.77 -0.81
N ILE A 55 -12.06 7.48 -1.00
CA ILE A 55 -11.28 6.42 -0.35
C ILE A 55 -9.85 6.40 -0.88
N SER A 56 -9.64 6.40 -2.20
CA SER A 56 -8.28 6.37 -2.76
C SER A 56 -7.44 7.60 -2.39
N ARG A 57 -8.07 8.77 -2.18
CA ARG A 57 -7.41 9.94 -1.59
C ARG A 57 -6.95 9.66 -0.17
N ASP A 58 -7.80 9.05 0.65
CA ASP A 58 -7.52 8.77 2.05
C ASP A 58 -6.41 7.70 2.18
N GLU A 59 -6.44 6.65 1.36
CA GLU A 59 -5.37 5.65 1.28
C GLU A 59 -4.03 6.27 0.83
N GLY A 60 -4.07 7.21 -0.13
CA GLY A 60 -2.90 7.98 -0.54
C GLY A 60 -2.30 8.78 0.63
N LEU A 61 -3.14 9.41 1.45
CA LEU A 61 -2.70 10.13 2.64
C LEU A 61 -2.06 9.20 3.68
N HIS A 62 -2.61 8.00 3.89
CA HIS A 62 -2.03 7.01 4.79
C HIS A 62 -0.68 6.48 4.29
N CYS A 63 -0.56 6.22 2.99
CA CYS A 63 0.69 5.82 2.35
C CYS A 63 1.77 6.91 2.49
N ASP A 64 1.42 8.17 2.24
CA ASP A 64 2.31 9.32 2.43
C ASP A 64 2.75 9.45 3.89
N PHE A 65 1.84 9.22 4.84
CA PHE A 65 2.16 9.23 6.26
C PHE A 65 3.15 8.12 6.63
N ALA A 66 2.98 6.91 6.10
CA ALA A 66 3.93 5.81 6.30
C ALA A 66 5.33 6.16 5.75
N CYS A 67 5.39 6.79 4.57
CA CYS A 67 6.64 7.30 4.00
C CYS A 67 7.30 8.37 4.89
N LEU A 68 6.50 9.28 5.47
CA LEU A 68 6.98 10.28 6.41
C LEU A 68 7.53 9.63 7.68
N MET A 69 6.84 8.64 8.25
CA MET A 69 7.33 7.89 9.40
C MET A 69 8.65 7.17 9.08
N PHE A 70 8.76 6.56 7.89
CA PHE A 70 9.99 5.93 7.42
C PHE A 70 11.15 6.94 7.32
N HIS A 71 10.87 8.16 6.89
CA HIS A 71 11.87 9.23 6.82
C HIS A 71 12.50 9.55 8.19
N TYR A 72 11.71 9.52 9.27
CA TYR A 72 12.21 9.78 10.63
C TYR A 72 12.85 8.57 11.32
N LEU A 73 12.87 7.39 10.68
CA LEU A 73 13.54 6.22 11.25
C LEU A 73 15.06 6.41 11.27
N VAL A 74 15.64 6.16 12.45
CA VAL A 74 17.09 6.10 12.66
C VAL A 74 17.65 4.78 12.11
N ASN A 75 17.03 3.66 12.49
CA ASN A 75 17.43 2.33 12.05
C ASN A 75 16.52 1.88 10.91
N ARG A 76 16.89 2.26 9.68
CA ARG A 76 16.14 1.86 8.48
C ARG A 76 16.55 0.45 8.04
N PRO A 77 15.61 -0.38 7.56
CA PRO A 77 15.95 -1.62 6.88
C PRO A 77 16.79 -1.34 5.62
N SER A 78 17.52 -2.33 5.15
CA SER A 78 18.31 -2.20 3.93
C SER A 78 17.41 -2.03 2.71
N GLU A 79 17.93 -1.42 1.64
CA GLU A 79 17.16 -1.23 0.40
C GLU A 79 16.71 -2.58 -0.18
N GLU A 80 17.53 -3.61 -0.08
CA GLU A 80 17.20 -4.96 -0.54
C GLU A 80 15.99 -5.52 0.20
N ARG A 81 15.93 -5.32 1.53
CA ARG A 81 14.79 -5.75 2.36
C ARG A 81 13.52 -4.94 2.04
N VAL A 82 13.65 -3.63 1.82
CA VAL A 82 12.52 -2.80 1.35
C VAL A 82 12.01 -3.31 0.00
N ARG A 83 12.91 -3.52 -0.96
CA ARG A 83 12.59 -4.02 -2.30
C ARG A 83 11.93 -5.39 -2.23
N GLU A 84 12.38 -6.29 -1.36
CA GLU A 84 11.76 -7.59 -1.13
C GLU A 84 10.28 -7.43 -0.72
N ILE A 85 9.99 -6.61 0.30
CA ILE A 85 8.63 -6.39 0.80
C ILE A 85 7.73 -5.84 -0.32
N ILE A 86 8.21 -4.82 -1.04
CA ILE A 86 7.46 -4.15 -2.11
C ILE A 86 7.20 -5.07 -3.30
N ILE A 87 8.22 -5.78 -3.80
CA ILE A 87 8.06 -6.67 -4.96
C ILE A 87 7.08 -7.80 -4.64
N ASN A 88 7.18 -8.44 -3.46
CA ASN A 88 6.23 -9.48 -3.08
C ASN A 88 4.78 -8.94 -3.01
N ALA A 89 4.57 -7.70 -2.57
CA ALA A 89 3.24 -7.09 -2.57
C ALA A 89 2.73 -6.83 -3.99
N VAL A 90 3.60 -6.35 -4.89
CA VAL A 90 3.28 -6.12 -6.31
C VAL A 90 2.94 -7.42 -7.02
N GLU A 91 3.68 -8.50 -6.76
CA GLU A 91 3.42 -9.82 -7.35
C GLU A 91 2.02 -10.31 -6.96
N ILE A 92 1.63 -10.17 -5.69
CA ILE A 92 0.29 -10.58 -5.23
C ILE A 92 -0.82 -9.72 -5.84
N GLU A 93 -0.63 -8.41 -5.99
CA GLU A 93 -1.65 -7.53 -6.61
C GLU A 93 -1.80 -7.79 -8.12
N GLN A 94 -0.80 -8.40 -8.77
CA GLN A 94 -0.86 -8.76 -10.20
C GLN A 94 -1.51 -10.12 -10.47
N GLU A 95 -1.53 -11.05 -9.50
CA GLU A 95 -2.18 -12.37 -9.58
C GLU A 95 -3.72 -12.27 -9.58
#